data_AF-A0A919HMT5-F1
#
_entry.id   AF-A0A919HMT5-F1
#
_cell.length_a   1.000
_cell.length_b   1.000
_cell.length_c   1.000
_cell.angle_alpha   90.00
_cell.angle_beta   90.00
_cell.angle_gamma   90.00
#
_symmetry.space_group_name_H-M   'P 1'
#
loop_
_entity.id
_entity.type
_entity.pdbx_description
1 polymer ?
#
loop_
_entity_poly.entity_id
_entity_poly.type
_entity_poly.pdbx_seq_one_letter_code
_entity_poly.pdbx_strand_id
1 'polypeptide(L)'
;MFLTLGIVLGSAWAYYELGWGGWWFWDPVENASFMPWLVGTALLHSRRRPKAGQLPRPDGAAGHRRLLPVPAGHLPVRSGVLVSVHAFASDPSRGLFILVLLIVAIGGSLLLYALKGGRVRARVEHTLWSRESFLLGNNILLMAAMLVVLLGTLLPLVHKELGLGSISIGEPFFNTMFTALMAPFALLLGLGPLIRWRRDDVAGQIKRLIIALLATLSLSLALPWLLQDRITAMAVIGLMMALWVLIFALMEVHERATHRHGFWRGLRTLTRSQWGMVLGHVGVAVTVIGITFSQNYSVERDVRMRPGDSIDIHRYHFVFNGVRNIVGPNWTGGEGIIAVTRNGRPEATLYAEKRFYTASRMMMTEAAISGGLTRDLYAALGKS
;
A
#
# COMPACT_ATOMS: atom_id res chain seq x y z
N MET A 1 -5.35 9.68 7.47
CA MET A 1 -6.68 9.72 6.83
C MET A 1 -6.59 10.41 5.47
N PHE A 2 -6.39 11.73 5.39
CA PHE A 2 -6.30 12.42 4.08
C PHE A 2 -5.23 11.85 3.14
N LEU A 3 -4.03 11.54 3.64
CA LEU A 3 -2.98 10.92 2.82
C LEU A 3 -3.42 9.56 2.25
N THR A 4 -4.05 8.72 3.07
CA THR A 4 -4.58 7.42 2.63
C THR A 4 -5.68 7.58 1.59
N LEU A 5 -6.60 8.53 1.77
CA LEU A 5 -7.62 8.85 0.78
C LEU A 5 -7.00 9.36 -0.53
N GLY A 6 -5.97 10.20 -0.43
CA GLY A 6 -5.22 10.69 -1.60
C GLY A 6 -4.54 9.56 -2.37
N ILE A 7 -3.93 8.60 -1.66
CA ILE A 7 -3.34 7.40 -2.28
C ILE A 7 -4.43 6.59 -2.99
N VAL A 8 -5.55 6.30 -2.31
CA VAL A 8 -6.66 5.53 -2.91
C VAL A 8 -7.23 6.21 -4.15
N LEU A 9 -7.47 7.52 -4.08
CA LEU A 9 -7.98 8.29 -5.23
C LEU A 9 -6.96 8.36 -6.38
N GLY A 10 -5.67 8.49 -6.05
CA GLY A 10 -4.59 8.48 -7.03
C GLY A 10 -4.46 7.13 -7.74
N SER A 11 -4.45 6.03 -6.99
CA SER A 11 -4.41 4.67 -7.53
C SER A 11 -5.66 4.36 -8.35
N ALA A 12 -6.85 4.79 -7.90
CA ALA A 12 -8.08 4.66 -8.68
C ALA A 12 -7.96 5.42 -10.01
N TRP A 13 -7.57 6.70 -9.99
CA TRP A 13 -7.37 7.47 -11.21
C TRP A 13 -6.37 6.82 -12.17
N ALA A 14 -5.23 6.33 -11.67
CA ALA A 14 -4.25 5.63 -12.49
C ALA A 14 -4.82 4.35 -13.13
N TYR A 15 -5.63 3.60 -12.38
CA TYR A 15 -6.30 2.39 -12.87
C TYR A 15 -7.29 2.68 -14.01
N TYR A 16 -8.01 3.80 -13.96
CA TYR A 16 -8.95 4.22 -15.02
C TYR A 16 -8.25 4.90 -16.22
N GLU A 17 -7.29 5.79 -15.97
CA GLU A 17 -6.77 6.73 -16.98
C GLU A 17 -5.45 6.29 -17.63
N LEU A 18 -4.74 5.35 -17.02
CA LEU A 18 -3.39 5.01 -17.52
C LEU A 18 -3.34 3.65 -18.20
N GLY A 19 -4.38 2.84 -18.08
CA GLY A 19 -4.47 1.65 -18.89
C GLY A 19 -3.64 0.47 -18.36
N TRP A 20 -3.13 0.52 -17.12
CA TRP A 20 -2.10 -0.40 -16.65
C TRP A 20 -2.57 -1.74 -16.04
N GLY A 21 -3.83 -1.87 -15.59
CA GLY A 21 -4.39 -3.15 -15.13
C GLY A 21 -3.85 -3.75 -13.81
N GLY A 22 -2.82 -3.18 -13.19
CA GLY A 22 -2.21 -3.64 -11.94
C GLY A 22 -2.63 -2.87 -10.67
N TRP A 23 -2.12 -3.30 -9.51
CA TRP A 23 -2.46 -2.71 -8.20
C TRP A 23 -1.53 -1.55 -7.77
N TRP A 24 -0.26 -1.57 -8.18
CA TRP A 24 0.77 -0.57 -7.84
C TRP A 24 1.99 -0.72 -8.76
N PHE A 25 2.51 0.37 -9.31
CA PHE A 25 3.58 0.34 -10.32
C PHE A 25 4.95 0.76 -9.79
N TRP A 26 5.02 1.19 -8.52
CA TRP A 26 6.22 1.73 -7.90
C TRP A 26 6.80 2.91 -8.68
N ASP A 27 5.95 3.68 -9.35
CA ASP A 27 6.38 4.88 -10.04
C ASP A 27 6.75 5.99 -9.03
N PRO A 28 7.56 6.99 -9.42
CA PRO A 28 8.00 8.03 -8.50
C PRO A 28 6.87 8.80 -7.80
N VAL A 29 5.70 8.98 -8.42
CA VAL A 29 4.55 9.70 -7.85
C VAL A 29 3.91 8.87 -6.74
N GLU A 30 3.62 7.61 -7.03
CA GLU A 30 3.15 6.62 -6.06
C GLU A 30 4.11 6.52 -4.86
N ASN A 31 5.40 6.34 -5.13
CA ASN A 31 6.44 6.23 -4.12
C ASN A 31 6.57 7.50 -3.26
N ALA A 32 6.47 8.69 -3.87
CA ALA A 32 6.51 9.98 -3.16
C ALA A 32 5.38 10.13 -2.15
N SER A 33 4.20 9.57 -2.44
CA SER A 33 3.05 9.56 -1.53
C SER A 33 3.16 8.48 -0.44
N PHE A 34 3.80 7.35 -0.76
CA PHE A 34 3.89 6.20 0.14
C PHE A 34 4.95 6.36 1.25
N MET A 35 6.10 6.97 0.94
CA MET A 35 7.14 7.27 1.93
C MET A 35 6.64 8.03 3.18
N PRO A 36 5.93 9.18 3.06
CA PRO A 36 5.38 9.87 4.22
C PRO A 36 4.26 9.09 4.93
N TRP A 37 3.58 8.18 4.23
CA TRP A 37 2.58 7.29 4.85
C TRP A 37 3.25 6.30 5.81
N LEU A 38 4.37 5.69 5.41
CA LEU A 38 5.17 4.79 6.25
C LEU A 38 5.71 5.51 7.49
N VAL A 39 6.32 6.69 7.31
CA VAL A 39 6.84 7.51 8.42
C VAL A 39 5.72 7.98 9.35
N GLY A 40 4.59 8.41 8.78
CA GLY A 40 3.42 8.83 9.53
C GLY A 40 2.87 7.70 10.41
N THR A 41 2.84 6.48 9.88
CA THR A 41 2.40 5.28 10.62
C THR A 41 3.35 4.96 11.78
N ALA A 42 4.67 4.99 11.55
CA ALA A 42 5.67 4.78 12.61
C ALA A 42 5.56 5.85 13.72
N LEU A 43 5.30 7.11 13.34
CA LEU A 43 5.12 8.21 14.28
C LEU A 43 3.85 8.05 15.14
N LEU A 44 2.74 7.59 14.56
CA LEU A 44 1.50 7.33 15.29
C LEU A 44 1.69 6.24 16.35
N HIS A 45 2.43 5.19 16.02
CA HIS A 45 2.77 4.11 16.97
C HIS A 45 3.72 4.59 18.07
N SER A 46 4.70 5.44 17.72
CA SER A 46 5.63 6.06 18.69
C SER A 46 4.92 6.94 19.72
N ARG A 47 3.86 7.66 19.30
CA ARG A 47 3.08 8.55 20.19
C ARG A 47 2.22 7.82 21.22
N ARG A 48 1.97 6.52 21.03
CA ARG A 48 1.17 5.70 21.96
C ARG A 48 1.97 5.10 23.12
N ARG A 49 3.27 5.40 23.23
CA ARG A 49 4.07 4.98 24.39
C ARG A 49 3.61 5.71 25.66
N PRO A 50 3.21 5.01 26.73
CA PRO A 50 3.05 5.61 28.04
C PRO A 50 4.40 6.18 28.50
N LYS A 51 4.40 7.31 29.20
CA LYS A 51 5.61 7.77 29.91
C LYS A 51 5.95 6.73 30.98
N ALA A 52 6.98 5.92 30.76
CA ALA A 52 7.56 5.15 31.85
C ALA A 52 8.29 6.13 32.78
N GLY A 53 7.77 6.32 34.00
CA GLY A 53 8.53 6.86 35.14
C GLY A 53 8.72 8.37 35.25
N GLN A 54 7.94 9.24 34.59
CA GLN A 54 7.95 10.67 34.93
C GLN A 54 6.74 10.99 35.82
N LEU A 55 7.02 11.34 37.08
CA LEU A 55 6.06 11.95 38.01
C LEU A 55 5.21 13.03 37.31
N PRO A 56 3.94 13.21 37.72
CA PRO A 56 3.14 14.32 37.22
C PRO A 56 3.80 15.60 37.71
N ARG A 57 4.49 16.32 36.82
CA ARG A 57 4.80 17.72 37.09
C ARG A 57 3.49 18.48 36.93
N PRO A 58 3.01 19.17 37.98
CA PRO A 58 2.05 20.22 37.78
C PRO A 58 2.74 21.34 36.98
N ASP A 59 1.93 22.13 36.29
CA ASP A 59 2.28 23.40 35.66
C ASP A 59 2.76 23.34 34.20
N GLY A 60 1.83 23.74 33.32
CA GLY A 60 2.08 24.89 32.45
C GLY A 60 2.89 24.73 31.17
N ALA A 61 3.40 23.56 30.80
CA ALA A 61 4.09 23.38 29.51
C ALA A 61 3.18 22.71 28.46
N ALA A 62 2.12 23.42 28.08
CA ALA A 62 1.45 23.22 26.80
C ALA A 62 2.34 23.70 25.65
N GLY A 63 2.38 22.94 24.55
CA GLY A 63 3.12 23.25 23.32
C GLY A 63 4.63 23.05 23.51
N HIS A 64 5.30 22.07 22.92
CA HIS A 64 5.49 21.95 21.47
C HIS A 64 5.83 20.49 21.17
N ARG A 65 4.86 19.68 20.72
CA ARG A 65 5.19 18.45 19.99
C ARG A 65 5.48 18.87 18.56
N ARG A 66 6.73 19.25 18.30
CA ARG A 66 7.22 19.63 16.98
C ARG A 66 6.86 18.50 16.02
N LEU A 67 5.87 18.76 15.17
CA LEU A 67 5.75 18.11 13.88
C LEU A 67 7.12 18.35 13.23
N LEU A 68 7.92 17.31 12.98
CA LEU A 68 8.85 17.46 11.87
C LEU A 68 7.90 17.55 10.67
N PRO A 69 7.78 18.71 10.00
CA PRO A 69 7.14 18.67 8.71
C PRO A 69 8.01 17.69 7.91
N VAL A 70 7.42 16.63 7.37
CA VAL A 70 8.02 15.89 6.27
C VAL A 70 7.43 16.56 5.02
N PRO A 71 8.00 17.65 4.51
CA PRO A 71 7.62 18.17 3.20
C PRO A 71 8.29 17.30 2.12
N ALA A 72 8.20 15.97 2.22
CA ALA A 72 8.70 15.08 1.16
C ALA A 72 7.61 14.77 0.14
N GLY A 73 6.33 14.69 0.56
CA GLY A 73 5.23 14.26 -0.30
C GLY A 73 4.37 15.38 -0.92
N HIS A 74 4.38 16.60 -0.38
CA HIS A 74 3.44 17.65 -0.80
C HIS A 74 4.00 18.67 -1.80
N LEU A 75 5.32 18.89 -1.81
CA LEU A 75 5.95 19.89 -2.67
C LEU A 75 6.08 19.49 -4.17
N PRO A 76 6.17 18.20 -4.55
CA PRO A 76 6.25 17.82 -5.97
C PRO A 76 4.91 17.93 -6.72
N VAL A 77 3.78 17.72 -6.03
CA VAL A 77 2.47 17.47 -6.66
C VAL A 77 1.71 18.76 -6.98
N ARG A 78 1.96 19.86 -6.26
CA ARG A 78 1.27 21.15 -6.45
C ARG A 78 2.12 22.27 -7.08
N SER A 79 3.43 22.06 -7.26
CA SER A 79 4.35 23.05 -7.85
C SER A 79 4.34 23.05 -9.38
N GLY A 80 3.51 22.23 -10.03
CA GLY A 80 3.53 22.09 -11.50
C GLY A 80 4.77 21.35 -12.04
N VAL A 81 5.57 20.75 -11.15
CA VAL A 81 6.78 19.99 -11.52
C VAL A 81 6.42 18.56 -11.94
N LEU A 82 5.33 17.99 -11.42
CA LEU A 82 4.76 16.70 -11.85
C LEU A 82 3.61 16.84 -12.87
N VAL A 83 3.75 17.72 -13.88
CA VAL A 83 2.66 17.97 -14.86
C VAL A 83 2.57 16.90 -15.97
N SER A 84 3.47 15.93 -16.01
CA SER A 84 3.21 14.72 -16.79
C SER A 84 4.12 13.60 -16.34
N VAL A 85 3.54 12.40 -16.16
CA VAL A 85 4.28 11.14 -16.10
C VAL A 85 5.22 10.95 -17.30
N HIS A 86 4.98 11.64 -18.43
CA HIS A 86 5.85 11.68 -19.61
C HIS A 86 6.90 12.82 -19.60
N ALA A 87 6.79 13.80 -18.70
CA ALA A 87 7.72 14.93 -18.57
C ALA A 87 8.92 14.64 -17.65
N PHE A 88 8.77 13.70 -16.72
CA PHE A 88 9.83 13.37 -15.75
C PHE A 88 11.05 12.71 -16.40
N ALA A 89 10.82 11.92 -17.45
CA ALA A 89 11.88 11.29 -18.22
C ALA A 89 12.59 12.27 -19.19
N SER A 90 11.92 13.36 -19.58
CA SER A 90 12.31 14.20 -20.72
C SER A 90 12.93 15.56 -20.37
N ASP A 91 12.80 16.06 -19.13
CA ASP A 91 13.37 17.35 -18.71
C ASP A 91 14.36 17.21 -17.53
N PRO A 92 15.70 17.14 -17.79
CA PRO A 92 16.73 16.99 -16.77
C PRO A 92 16.72 18.10 -15.70
N SER A 93 16.32 19.32 -16.08
CA SER A 93 16.34 20.48 -15.20
C SER A 93 15.37 20.36 -14.01
N ARG A 94 14.21 19.71 -14.24
CA ARG A 94 13.17 19.49 -13.22
C ARG A 94 13.55 18.36 -12.25
N GLY A 95 14.19 17.31 -12.76
CA GLY A 95 14.69 16.20 -11.96
C GLY A 95 15.74 16.65 -10.95
N LEU A 96 16.70 17.47 -11.38
CA LEU A 96 17.74 18.05 -10.53
C LEU A 96 17.14 18.92 -9.41
N PHE A 97 16.17 19.78 -9.72
CA PHE A 97 15.52 20.62 -8.71
C PHE A 97 14.85 19.80 -7.60
N ILE A 98 14.10 18.75 -7.95
CA ILE A 98 13.46 17.86 -6.97
C ILE A 98 14.51 17.09 -6.17
N LEU A 99 15.57 16.61 -6.81
CA LEU A 99 16.66 15.89 -6.14
C LEU A 99 17.32 16.77 -5.08
N VAL A 100 17.68 18.01 -5.43
CA VAL A 100 18.25 19.00 -4.50
C VAL A 100 17.28 19.28 -3.35
N LEU A 101 16.00 19.48 -3.64
CA LEU A 101 14.98 19.71 -2.62
C LEU A 101 14.85 18.52 -1.66
N LEU A 102 14.86 17.28 -2.17
CA LEU A 102 14.82 16.06 -1.35
C LEU A 102 16.07 15.92 -0.47
N ILE A 103 17.25 16.18 -1.03
CA ILE A 103 18.52 16.14 -0.29
C ILE A 103 18.51 17.18 0.83
N VAL A 104 18.06 18.41 0.56
CA VAL A 104 17.98 19.47 1.58
C VAL A 104 16.95 19.13 2.65
N ALA A 105 15.75 18.67 2.27
CA ALA A 105 14.69 18.35 3.21
C ALA A 105 15.04 17.13 4.08
N ILE A 106 15.45 16.01 3.47
CA ILE A 106 15.76 14.77 4.17
C ILE A 106 17.11 14.88 4.85
N GLY A 107 18.16 15.26 4.13
CA GLY A 107 19.51 15.43 4.65
C GLY A 107 19.57 16.50 5.74
N GLY A 108 18.89 17.63 5.56
CA GLY A 108 18.76 18.65 6.60
C GLY A 108 18.02 18.16 7.84
N SER A 109 16.94 17.38 7.68
CA SER A 109 16.21 16.80 8.82
C SER A 109 17.03 15.75 9.59
N LEU A 110 17.78 14.90 8.88
CA LEU A 110 18.67 13.90 9.46
C LEU A 110 19.88 14.54 10.14
N LEU A 111 20.47 15.57 9.53
CA LEU A 111 21.55 16.36 10.12
C LEU A 111 21.07 17.06 11.40
N LEU A 112 19.91 17.72 11.37
CA LEU A 112 19.30 18.32 12.55
C LEU A 112 19.02 17.28 13.65
N TYR A 113 18.59 16.07 13.28
CA TYR A 113 18.42 14.98 14.22
C TYR A 113 19.76 14.53 14.82
N ALA A 114 20.79 14.31 14.01
CA ALA A 114 22.13 13.92 14.48
C ALA A 114 22.73 14.98 15.42
N LEU A 115 22.62 16.25 15.07
CA LEU A 115 23.13 17.38 15.87
C LEU A 115 22.35 17.57 17.18
N LYS A 116 21.05 17.24 17.24
CA LYS A 116 20.22 17.37 18.45
C LYS A 116 20.06 16.06 19.25
N GLY A 117 20.40 14.92 18.67
CA GLY A 117 20.15 13.59 19.22
C GLY A 117 20.86 13.33 20.54
N GLY A 118 22.02 13.96 20.75
CA GLY A 118 22.77 13.87 22.01
C GLY A 118 22.02 14.38 23.26
N ARG A 119 20.95 15.17 23.09
CA ARG A 119 20.15 15.73 24.21
C ARG A 119 18.96 14.84 24.61
N VAL A 120 18.71 13.73 23.92
CA VAL A 120 17.58 12.83 24.16
C VAL A 120 18.09 11.45 24.60
N ARG A 121 18.88 11.42 25.68
CA ARG A 121 19.21 10.15 26.36
C ARG A 121 18.17 9.86 27.43
N ALA A 122 17.10 9.17 27.05
CA ALA A 122 16.33 8.40 28.01
C ALA A 122 17.06 7.06 28.20
N ARG A 123 17.45 6.73 29.44
CA ARG A 123 17.90 5.38 29.78
C ARG A 123 16.66 4.50 29.69
N VAL A 124 16.59 3.61 28.69
CA VAL A 124 15.45 2.72 28.52
C VAL A 124 15.89 1.29 28.74
N GLU A 125 15.49 0.72 29.88
CA GLU A 125 15.60 -0.70 30.13
C GLU A 125 14.45 -1.39 29.36
N HIS A 126 14.78 -1.99 28.22
CA HIS A 126 13.83 -2.78 27.46
C HIS A 126 14.14 -4.26 27.62
N THR A 127 13.18 -5.02 28.15
CA THR A 127 13.21 -6.48 27.99
C THR A 127 12.87 -6.83 26.55
N LEU A 128 13.59 -7.79 25.95
CA LEU A 128 13.36 -8.24 24.57
C LEU A 128 11.90 -8.67 24.34
N TRP A 129 11.28 -9.27 25.35
CA TRP A 129 9.86 -9.65 25.35
C TRP A 129 8.98 -8.58 26.02
N SER A 130 8.75 -7.47 25.32
CA SER A 130 7.86 -6.39 25.78
C SER A 130 7.14 -5.70 24.63
N ARG A 131 5.94 -5.17 24.90
CA ARG A 131 5.16 -4.41 23.92
C ARG A 131 5.96 -3.26 23.32
N GLU A 132 6.81 -2.61 24.12
CA GLU A 132 7.73 -1.57 23.69
C GLU A 132 8.72 -2.08 22.64
N SER A 133 9.28 -3.28 22.83
CA SER A 133 10.19 -3.91 21.87
C SER A 133 9.48 -4.27 20.56
N PHE A 134 8.27 -4.82 20.59
CA PHE A 134 7.48 -5.09 19.38
C PHE A 134 7.09 -3.80 18.63
N LEU A 135 6.67 -2.76 19.36
CA LEU A 135 6.39 -1.44 18.77
C LEU A 135 7.66 -0.81 18.17
N LEU A 136 8.82 -0.98 18.82
CA LEU A 136 10.09 -0.50 18.28
C LEU A 136 10.46 -1.24 17.00
N GLY A 137 10.41 -2.57 17.01
CA GLY A 137 10.71 -3.41 15.87
C GLY A 137 9.86 -3.08 14.66
N ASN A 138 8.54 -2.92 14.85
CA ASN A 138 7.64 -2.48 13.77
C ASN A 138 7.99 -1.11 13.21
N ASN A 139 8.35 -0.15 14.07
CA ASN A 139 8.77 1.16 13.60
C ASN A 139 10.09 1.10 12.82
N ILE A 140 11.05 0.27 13.26
CA ILE A 140 12.30 0.05 12.52
C ILE A 140 12.01 -0.54 11.14
N LEU A 141 11.12 -1.53 11.04
CA LEU A 141 10.74 -2.14 9.76
C LEU A 141 10.01 -1.16 8.84
N LEU A 142 9.13 -0.31 9.38
CA LEU A 142 8.48 0.77 8.59
C LEU A 142 9.50 1.79 8.07
N MET A 143 10.50 2.15 8.88
CA MET A 143 11.57 3.04 8.44
C MET A 143 12.48 2.39 7.41
N ALA A 144 12.80 1.10 7.58
CA ALA A 144 13.55 0.33 6.60
C ALA A 144 12.80 0.23 5.26
N ALA A 145 11.49 -0.03 5.29
CA ALA A 145 10.65 -0.04 4.09
C ALA A 145 10.64 1.33 3.39
N MET A 146 10.55 2.42 4.16
CA MET A 146 10.67 3.77 3.60
C MET A 146 12.02 4.01 2.94
N LEU A 147 13.12 3.57 3.56
CA LEU A 147 14.46 3.68 2.98
C LEU A 147 14.60 2.87 1.69
N VAL A 148 14.02 1.67 1.60
CA VAL A 148 13.99 0.88 0.36
C VAL A 148 13.28 1.65 -0.75
N VAL A 149 12.11 2.25 -0.47
CA VAL A 149 11.38 3.06 -1.46
C VAL A 149 12.20 4.28 -1.89
N LEU A 150 12.77 4.99 -0.92
CA LEU A 150 13.58 6.17 -1.16
C LEU A 150 14.79 5.86 -2.04
N LEU A 151 15.55 4.82 -1.68
CA LEU A 151 16.75 4.41 -2.41
C LEU A 151 16.39 3.89 -3.80
N GLY A 152 15.38 3.02 -3.92
CA GLY A 152 14.93 2.52 -5.21
C GLY A 152 14.45 3.62 -6.16
N THR A 153 13.84 4.68 -5.62
CA THR A 153 13.36 5.82 -6.41
C THR A 153 14.50 6.78 -6.79
N LEU A 154 15.44 7.04 -5.89
CA LEU A 154 16.48 8.04 -6.10
C LEU A 154 17.72 7.51 -6.84
N LEU A 155 18.05 6.22 -6.70
CA LEU A 155 19.28 5.67 -7.27
C LEU A 155 19.36 5.83 -8.80
N PRO A 156 18.29 5.55 -9.58
CA PRO A 156 18.28 5.83 -11.03
C PRO A 156 18.57 7.29 -11.39
N LEU A 157 18.00 8.22 -10.62
CA LEU A 157 18.16 9.65 -10.84
C LEU A 157 19.60 10.09 -10.56
N VAL A 158 20.17 9.65 -9.44
CA VAL A 158 21.56 9.94 -9.09
C VAL A 158 22.54 9.37 -10.14
N HIS A 159 22.33 8.13 -10.60
CA HIS A 159 23.16 7.52 -11.64
C HIS A 159 23.16 8.32 -12.95
N LYS A 160 21.98 8.78 -13.36
CA LYS A 160 21.82 9.61 -14.57
C LYS A 160 22.56 10.94 -14.44
N GLU A 161 22.41 11.65 -13.32
CA GLU A 161 23.03 12.96 -13.11
C GLU A 161 24.55 12.89 -12.91
N LEU A 162 25.07 11.78 -12.37
CA LEU A 162 26.51 11.54 -12.25
C LEU A 162 27.17 11.10 -13.56
N GLY A 163 26.41 10.95 -14.65
CA GLY A 163 26.93 10.46 -15.93
C GLY A 163 27.31 8.98 -15.91
N LEU A 164 26.85 8.21 -14.91
CA LEU A 164 27.14 6.78 -14.74
C LEU A 164 26.21 5.88 -15.57
N GLY A 165 25.47 6.46 -16.52
CA GLY A 165 24.45 5.79 -17.32
C GLY A 165 23.08 5.75 -16.65
N SER A 166 22.06 5.37 -17.43
CA SER A 166 20.69 5.20 -16.94
C SER A 166 20.48 3.78 -16.44
N ILE A 167 20.29 3.62 -15.13
CA ILE A 167 19.79 2.36 -14.55
C ILE A 167 18.28 2.47 -14.34
N SER A 168 17.57 1.34 -14.38
CA SER A 168 16.14 1.29 -14.06
C SER A 168 15.92 0.26 -12.95
N ILE A 169 15.20 0.67 -11.90
CA ILE A 169 14.79 -0.22 -10.82
C ILE A 169 13.30 -0.44 -10.98
N GLY A 170 12.93 -1.65 -11.40
CA GLY A 170 11.54 -2.03 -11.64
C GLY A 170 10.87 -2.68 -10.43
N GLU A 171 9.58 -2.98 -10.61
CA GLU A 171 8.71 -3.69 -9.69
C GLU A 171 9.34 -4.90 -8.96
N PRO A 172 10.09 -5.80 -9.64
CA PRO A 172 10.63 -7.01 -8.99
C PRO A 172 11.54 -6.72 -7.80
N PHE A 173 12.34 -5.64 -7.87
CA PHE A 173 13.19 -5.22 -6.76
C PHE A 173 12.35 -4.82 -5.55
N PHE A 174 11.37 -3.94 -5.75
CA PHE A 174 10.52 -3.46 -4.67
C PHE A 174 9.69 -4.60 -4.07
N ASN A 175 9.05 -5.42 -4.89
CA ASN A 175 8.22 -6.54 -4.44
C ASN A 175 9.03 -7.55 -3.59
N THR A 176 10.26 -7.86 -4.00
CA THR A 176 11.15 -8.76 -3.24
C THR A 176 11.54 -8.14 -1.90
N MET A 177 12.02 -6.90 -1.89
CA MET A 177 12.44 -6.21 -0.67
C MET A 177 11.28 -5.97 0.29
N PHE A 178 10.10 -5.59 -0.23
CA PHE A 178 8.90 -5.40 0.57
C PHE A 178 8.42 -6.72 1.15
N THR A 179 8.39 -7.81 0.39
CA THR A 179 8.01 -9.11 0.94
C THR A 179 8.92 -9.50 2.10
N ALA A 180 10.23 -9.33 1.94
CA ALA A 180 11.22 -9.63 2.98
C ALA A 180 11.04 -8.78 4.26
N LEU A 181 10.65 -7.51 4.13
CA LEU A 181 10.42 -6.61 5.26
C LEU A 181 9.02 -6.75 5.88
N MET A 182 8.00 -7.01 5.06
CA MET A 182 6.60 -7.08 5.50
C MET A 182 6.30 -8.38 6.24
N ALA A 183 7.01 -9.48 5.95
CA ALA A 183 6.88 -10.73 6.70
C ALA A 183 7.18 -10.60 8.20
N PRO A 184 8.37 -10.12 8.63
CA PRO A 184 8.62 -9.88 10.04
C PRO A 184 7.75 -8.76 10.61
N PHE A 185 7.37 -7.76 9.81
CA PHE A 185 6.48 -6.69 10.25
C PHE A 185 5.09 -7.23 10.60
N ALA A 186 4.49 -8.05 9.74
CA ALA A 186 3.19 -8.67 9.98
C ALA A 186 3.20 -9.55 11.23
N LEU A 187 4.29 -10.32 11.43
CA LEU A 187 4.49 -11.13 12.62
C LEU A 187 4.43 -10.30 13.91
N LEU A 188 5.26 -9.24 13.97
CA LEU A 188 5.32 -8.34 15.12
C LEU A 188 4.02 -7.53 15.30
N LEU A 189 3.37 -7.15 14.19
CA LEU A 189 2.09 -6.44 14.18
C LEU A 189 0.96 -7.27 14.80
N GLY A 190 0.88 -8.56 14.49
CA GLY A 190 -0.09 -9.46 15.11
C GLY A 190 0.18 -9.69 16.60
N LEU A 191 1.43 -9.93 16.98
CA LEU A 191 1.79 -10.22 18.38
C LEU A 191 1.66 -9.02 19.33
N GLY A 192 2.00 -7.82 18.85
CA GLY A 192 2.13 -6.62 19.69
C GLY A 192 0.89 -6.27 20.55
N PRO A 193 -0.35 -6.35 20.03
CA PRO A 193 -1.56 -6.05 20.81
C PRO A 193 -1.88 -7.03 21.94
N LEU A 194 -1.60 -8.33 21.77
CA LEU A 194 -1.99 -9.37 22.74
C LEU A 194 -1.01 -9.53 23.91
N ILE A 195 0.24 -9.06 23.78
CA ILE A 195 1.22 -9.10 24.87
C ILE A 195 0.79 -8.08 25.94
N ARG A 196 -0.09 -8.52 26.84
CA ARG A 196 -0.50 -7.78 28.03
C ARG A 196 0.56 -7.91 29.12
N TRP A 197 0.75 -6.79 29.79
CA TRP A 197 1.77 -6.44 30.78
C TRP A 197 1.73 -7.23 32.12
N ARG A 198 1.23 -8.47 32.18
CA ARG A 198 1.20 -9.24 33.43
C ARG A 198 1.78 -10.63 33.26
N ARG A 199 2.72 -10.93 34.15
CA ARG A 199 3.49 -12.19 34.27
C ARG A 199 2.64 -13.39 34.70
N ASP A 200 1.32 -13.27 34.68
CA ASP A 200 0.48 -14.14 35.52
C ASP A 200 -0.09 -15.36 34.76
N ASP A 201 0.01 -15.45 33.43
CA ASP A 201 -0.42 -16.65 32.67
C ASP A 201 0.31 -16.84 31.32
N VAL A 202 1.56 -17.31 31.37
CA VAL A 202 2.36 -17.61 30.16
C VAL A 202 1.78 -18.81 29.39
N ALA A 203 1.26 -19.81 30.09
CA ALA A 203 0.73 -21.04 29.49
C ALA A 203 -0.53 -20.75 28.64
N GLY A 204 -1.45 -19.93 29.14
CA GLY A 204 -2.63 -19.49 28.38
C GLY A 204 -2.27 -18.67 27.15
N GLN A 205 -1.23 -17.82 27.23
CA GLN A 205 -0.73 -17.07 26.07
C GLN A 205 -0.14 -17.99 24.99
N ILE A 206 0.66 -18.98 25.38
CA ILE A 206 1.23 -19.97 24.44
C ILE A 206 0.12 -20.76 23.75
N LYS A 207 -0.88 -21.24 24.52
CA LYS A 207 -2.01 -21.98 23.94
C LYS A 207 -2.76 -21.15 22.89
N ARG A 208 -3.03 -19.88 23.19
CA ARG A 208 -3.68 -18.94 22.24
C ARG A 208 -2.84 -18.71 21.00
N LEU A 209 -1.53 -18.54 21.17
CA LEU A 209 -0.57 -18.38 20.07
C LEU A 209 -0.54 -19.61 19.15
N ILE A 210 -0.53 -20.81 19.72
CA ILE A 210 -0.56 -22.07 18.94
C ILE A 210 -1.88 -22.18 18.17
N ILE A 211 -3.02 -21.89 18.80
CA ILE A 211 -4.33 -21.91 18.12
C ILE A 211 -4.35 -20.90 16.96
N ALA A 212 -3.86 -19.68 17.18
CA ALA A 212 -3.78 -18.66 16.13
C ALA A 212 -2.84 -19.07 14.98
N LEU A 213 -1.70 -19.69 15.30
CA LEU A 213 -0.74 -20.20 14.31
C LEU A 213 -1.35 -21.32 13.46
N LEU A 214 -1.97 -22.32 14.10
CA LEU A 214 -2.64 -23.41 13.40
C LEU A 214 -3.78 -22.90 12.53
N ALA A 215 -4.63 -22.02 13.07
CA ALA A 215 -5.72 -21.41 12.31
C ALA A 215 -5.20 -20.62 11.09
N THR A 216 -4.14 -19.82 11.28
CA THR A 216 -3.50 -19.07 10.20
C THR A 216 -2.98 -20.00 9.10
N LEU A 217 -2.20 -21.03 9.48
CA LEU A 217 -1.60 -21.97 8.55
C LEU A 217 -2.65 -22.78 7.78
N SER A 218 -3.67 -23.28 8.48
CA SER A 218 -4.76 -24.03 7.86
C SER A 218 -5.56 -23.16 6.89
N LEU A 219 -5.95 -21.94 7.30
CA LEU A 219 -6.74 -21.03 6.45
C LEU A 219 -5.93 -20.50 5.26
N SER A 220 -4.62 -20.24 5.41
CA SER A 220 -3.78 -19.77 4.31
C SER A 220 -3.61 -20.80 3.19
N LEU A 221 -3.77 -22.09 3.51
CA LEU A 221 -3.76 -23.17 2.52
C LEU A 221 -5.16 -23.49 2.00
N ALA A 222 -6.16 -23.51 2.88
CA ALA A 222 -7.54 -23.85 2.52
C ALA A 222 -8.19 -22.83 1.59
N LEU A 223 -7.92 -21.52 1.78
CA LEU A 223 -8.53 -20.47 0.97
C LEU A 223 -8.09 -20.51 -0.50
N PRO A 224 -6.79 -20.54 -0.84
CA PRO A 224 -6.37 -20.72 -2.24
C PRO A 224 -6.88 -22.02 -2.83
N TRP A 225 -6.87 -23.11 -2.06
CA TRP A 225 -7.35 -24.42 -2.51
C TRP A 225 -8.85 -24.41 -2.87
N LEU A 226 -9.68 -23.69 -2.11
CA LEU A 226 -11.12 -23.60 -2.35
C LEU A 226 -11.48 -22.62 -3.47
N LEU A 227 -10.72 -21.53 -3.60
CA LEU A 227 -11.08 -20.39 -4.44
C LEU A 227 -10.37 -20.37 -5.81
N GLN A 228 -9.25 -21.08 -5.96
CA GLN A 228 -8.37 -20.97 -7.12
C GLN A 228 -7.96 -22.34 -7.66
N ASP A 229 -7.71 -22.42 -8.97
CA ASP A 229 -7.32 -23.67 -9.64
C ASP A 229 -5.87 -24.08 -9.31
N ARG A 230 -5.04 -23.15 -8.80
CA ARG A 230 -3.64 -23.38 -8.45
C ARG A 230 -3.26 -22.67 -7.15
N ILE A 231 -2.46 -23.35 -6.33
CA ILE A 231 -1.89 -22.77 -5.11
C ILE A 231 -0.50 -22.24 -5.45
N THR A 232 -0.28 -20.93 -5.27
CA THR A 232 1.05 -20.33 -5.39
C THR A 232 1.64 -20.09 -4.01
N ALA A 233 2.95 -20.34 -3.85
CA ALA A 233 3.62 -20.17 -2.55
C ALA A 233 3.52 -18.73 -2.03
N MET A 234 3.66 -17.75 -2.92
CA MET A 234 3.52 -16.33 -2.59
C MET A 234 2.09 -15.97 -2.15
N ALA A 235 1.06 -16.60 -2.73
CA ALA A 235 -0.31 -16.41 -2.26
C ALA A 235 -0.51 -16.92 -0.82
N VAL A 236 0.07 -18.08 -0.50
CA VAL A 236 0.02 -18.65 0.86
C VAL A 236 0.76 -17.74 1.84
N ILE A 237 1.98 -17.27 1.52
CA ILE A 237 2.74 -16.37 2.39
C ILE A 237 1.98 -15.05 2.64
N GLY A 238 1.43 -14.45 1.58
CA GLY A 238 0.60 -13.24 1.67
C GLY A 238 -0.62 -13.44 2.57
N LEU A 239 -1.34 -14.55 2.39
CA LEU A 239 -2.46 -14.93 3.23
C LEU A 239 -2.06 -15.20 4.67
N MET A 240 -0.93 -15.88 4.91
CA MET A 240 -0.43 -16.10 6.27
C MET A 240 -0.21 -14.77 6.98
N MET A 241 0.45 -13.79 6.34
CA MET A 241 0.64 -12.45 6.91
C MET A 241 -0.70 -11.77 7.23
N ALA A 242 -1.64 -11.78 6.29
CA ALA A 242 -2.92 -11.11 6.45
C ALA A 242 -3.80 -11.75 7.53
N LEU A 243 -3.95 -13.07 7.48
CA LEU A 243 -4.76 -13.84 8.44
C LEU A 243 -4.16 -13.78 9.83
N TRP A 244 -2.83 -13.78 9.96
CA TRP A 244 -2.16 -13.56 11.24
C TRP A 244 -2.59 -12.22 11.84
N VAL A 245 -2.43 -11.12 11.10
CA VAL A 245 -2.82 -9.79 11.59
C VAL A 245 -4.32 -9.73 11.91
N LEU A 246 -5.17 -10.32 11.06
CA LEU A 246 -6.62 -10.34 11.24
C LEU A 246 -7.04 -11.12 12.49
N ILE A 247 -6.56 -12.35 12.65
CA ILE A 247 -6.89 -13.22 13.79
C ILE A 247 -6.49 -12.55 15.09
N PHE A 248 -5.27 -11.99 15.17
CA PHE A 248 -4.82 -11.29 16.37
C PHE A 248 -5.62 -10.01 16.66
N ALA A 249 -6.00 -9.26 15.62
CA ALA A 249 -6.88 -8.09 15.79
C ALA A 249 -8.27 -8.49 16.32
N LEU A 250 -8.84 -9.59 15.84
CA LEU A 250 -10.13 -10.13 16.31
C LEU A 250 -10.03 -10.69 17.73
N MET A 251 -8.95 -11.40 18.06
CA MET A 251 -8.69 -11.90 19.41
C MET A 251 -8.57 -10.75 20.41
N GLU A 252 -7.88 -9.66 20.04
CA GLU A 252 -7.76 -8.47 20.87
C GLU A 252 -9.11 -7.78 21.12
N VAL A 253 -9.98 -7.71 20.10
CA VAL A 253 -11.38 -7.24 20.28
C VAL A 253 -12.13 -8.16 21.23
N HIS A 254 -12.04 -9.46 21.01
CA HIS A 254 -12.72 -10.46 21.83
C HIS A 254 -12.31 -10.35 23.30
N GLU A 255 -11.01 -10.34 23.60
CA GLU A 255 -10.49 -10.24 24.96
C GLU A 255 -10.86 -8.93 25.66
N ARG A 256 -10.90 -7.81 24.93
CA ARG A 256 -11.30 -6.53 25.52
C ARG A 256 -12.81 -6.46 25.76
N ALA A 257 -13.60 -7.02 24.86
CA ALA A 257 -15.05 -7.04 24.98
C ALA A 257 -15.52 -8.00 26.09
N THR A 258 -14.87 -9.15 26.28
CA THR A 258 -15.28 -10.14 27.29
C THR A 258 -14.69 -9.92 28.68
N HIS A 259 -13.79 -8.93 28.85
CA HIS A 259 -13.06 -8.73 30.11
C HIS A 259 -13.96 -8.39 31.32
N ARG A 260 -15.03 -7.60 31.13
CA ARG A 260 -15.92 -7.17 32.23
C ARG A 260 -17.41 -7.45 31.99
N HIS A 261 -17.78 -7.76 30.76
CA HIS A 261 -19.16 -7.86 30.32
C HIS A 261 -19.30 -9.00 29.31
N GLY A 262 -20.54 -9.43 29.03
CA GLY A 262 -20.81 -10.25 27.86
C GLY A 262 -20.37 -9.55 26.57
N PHE A 263 -19.93 -10.32 25.58
CA PHE A 263 -19.30 -9.84 24.34
C PHE A 263 -20.01 -8.63 23.70
N TRP A 264 -21.32 -8.71 23.48
CA TRP A 264 -22.10 -7.65 22.84
C TRP A 264 -22.14 -6.34 23.62
N ARG A 265 -22.22 -6.42 24.96
CA ARG A 265 -22.18 -5.24 25.83
C ARG A 265 -20.78 -4.66 25.87
N GLY A 266 -19.75 -5.50 25.97
CA GLY A 266 -18.36 -5.09 25.94
C GLY A 266 -17.93 -4.40 24.65
N LEU A 267 -18.47 -4.82 23.50
CA LEU A 267 -18.19 -4.20 22.22
C LEU A 267 -18.57 -2.71 22.19
N ARG A 268 -19.67 -2.35 22.86
CA ARG A 268 -20.13 -0.96 23.00
C ARG A 268 -19.29 -0.13 23.97
N THR A 269 -18.48 -0.77 24.81
CA THR A 269 -17.59 -0.09 25.78
C THR A 269 -16.20 0.23 25.21
N LEU A 270 -15.90 -0.27 24.01
CA LEU A 270 -14.62 0.02 23.36
C LEU A 270 -14.56 1.50 22.94
N THR A 271 -13.45 2.15 23.29
CA THR A 271 -13.17 3.54 22.95
C THR A 271 -12.91 3.73 21.46
N ARG A 272 -13.13 4.95 20.95
CA ARG A 272 -12.81 5.31 19.55
C ARG A 272 -11.35 5.04 19.17
N SER A 273 -10.41 5.20 20.11
CA SER A 273 -8.99 4.92 19.89
C SER A 273 -8.69 3.43 19.69
N GLN A 274 -9.44 2.56 20.38
CA GLN A 274 -9.34 1.10 20.22
C GLN A 274 -9.94 0.67 18.88
N TRP A 275 -11.10 1.20 18.51
CA TRP A 275 -11.67 0.97 17.18
C TRP A 275 -10.76 1.45 16.05
N GLY A 276 -10.18 2.65 16.16
CA GLY A 276 -9.22 3.16 15.17
C GLY A 276 -7.96 2.31 15.06
N MET A 277 -7.54 1.65 16.15
CA MET A 277 -6.43 0.69 16.12
C MET A 277 -6.81 -0.58 15.34
N VAL A 278 -7.92 -1.21 15.74
CA VAL A 278 -8.42 -2.46 15.14
C VAL A 278 -8.70 -2.27 13.66
N LEU A 279 -9.44 -1.22 13.29
CA LEU A 279 -9.74 -0.90 11.89
C LEU A 279 -8.47 -0.64 11.07
N GLY A 280 -7.45 -0.02 11.67
CA GLY A 280 -6.15 0.15 11.01
C GLY A 280 -5.45 -1.18 10.73
N HIS A 281 -5.45 -2.12 11.69
CA HIS A 281 -4.79 -3.42 11.53
C HIS A 281 -5.58 -4.34 10.58
N VAL A 282 -6.91 -4.36 10.69
CA VAL A 282 -7.80 -5.04 9.74
C VAL A 282 -7.62 -4.47 8.34
N GLY A 283 -7.49 -3.14 8.19
CA GLY A 283 -7.22 -2.50 6.91
C GLY A 283 -5.91 -2.97 6.28
N VAL A 284 -4.84 -3.17 7.07
CA VAL A 284 -3.59 -3.77 6.59
C VAL A 284 -3.84 -5.20 6.11
N ALA A 285 -4.55 -6.03 6.88
CA ALA A 285 -4.88 -7.40 6.46
C ALA A 285 -5.66 -7.44 5.14
N VAL A 286 -6.69 -6.60 5.00
CA VAL A 286 -7.48 -6.48 3.75
C VAL A 286 -6.59 -6.05 2.58
N THR A 287 -5.70 -5.09 2.81
CA THR A 287 -4.75 -4.62 1.77
C THR A 287 -3.82 -5.75 1.34
N VAL A 288 -3.24 -6.50 2.28
CA VAL A 288 -2.36 -7.64 1.95
C VAL A 288 -3.12 -8.71 1.18
N ILE A 289 -4.37 -9.04 1.55
CA ILE A 289 -5.21 -9.98 0.78
C ILE A 289 -5.39 -9.49 -0.65
N GLY A 290 -5.77 -8.21 -0.82
CA GLY A 290 -5.98 -7.62 -2.15
C GLY A 290 -4.74 -7.69 -3.04
N ILE A 291 -3.59 -7.26 -2.51
CA ILE A 291 -2.29 -7.33 -3.20
C ILE A 291 -1.96 -8.78 -3.57
N THR A 292 -2.09 -9.69 -2.60
CA THR A 292 -1.73 -11.09 -2.77
C THR A 292 -2.54 -11.75 -3.88
N PHE A 293 -3.86 -11.54 -3.90
CA PHE A 293 -4.71 -12.12 -4.94
C PHE A 293 -4.54 -11.44 -6.29
N SER A 294 -4.47 -10.11 -6.32
CA SER A 294 -4.26 -9.37 -7.56
C SER A 294 -2.93 -9.78 -8.21
N GLN A 295 -1.83 -9.84 -7.46
CA GLN A 295 -0.52 -10.15 -8.04
C GLN A 295 -0.35 -11.61 -8.48
N ASN A 296 -1.02 -12.56 -7.82
CA ASN A 296 -0.82 -13.99 -8.09
C ASN A 296 -1.88 -14.61 -9.02
N TYR A 297 -3.06 -14.01 -9.12
CA TYR A 297 -4.21 -14.59 -9.84
C TYR A 297 -4.78 -13.69 -10.94
N SER A 298 -4.27 -12.47 -11.13
CA SER A 298 -4.63 -11.67 -12.31
C SER A 298 -4.04 -12.27 -13.57
N VAL A 299 -4.80 -12.20 -14.66
CA VAL A 299 -4.43 -12.78 -15.96
C VAL A 299 -4.48 -11.66 -16.97
N GLU A 300 -3.31 -11.29 -17.48
CA GLU A 300 -3.13 -10.25 -18.47
C GLU A 300 -2.74 -10.86 -19.81
N ARG A 301 -3.31 -10.32 -20.90
CA ARG A 301 -3.04 -10.76 -22.26
C ARG A 301 -2.99 -9.57 -23.21
N ASP A 302 -1.81 -9.28 -23.69
CA ASP A 302 -1.60 -8.33 -24.79
C ASP A 302 -1.81 -9.03 -26.12
N VAL A 303 -2.89 -8.68 -26.81
CA VAL A 303 -3.21 -9.26 -28.12
C VAL A 303 -3.56 -8.20 -29.14
N ARG A 304 -3.12 -8.44 -30.38
CA ARG A 304 -3.51 -7.63 -31.53
C ARG A 304 -4.74 -8.26 -32.16
N MET A 305 -5.87 -7.56 -32.10
CA MET A 305 -7.15 -8.04 -32.60
C MET A 305 -7.63 -7.19 -33.78
N ARG A 306 -8.21 -7.83 -34.78
CA ARG A 306 -9.01 -7.21 -35.84
C ARG A 306 -10.49 -7.26 -35.47
N PRO A 307 -11.34 -6.37 -36.00
CA PRO A 307 -12.78 -6.46 -35.78
C PRO A 307 -13.29 -7.85 -36.17
N GLY A 308 -14.01 -8.50 -35.26
CA GLY A 308 -14.50 -9.88 -35.38
C GLY A 308 -13.61 -10.93 -34.70
N ASP A 309 -12.36 -10.62 -34.35
CA ASP A 309 -11.49 -11.53 -33.62
C ASP A 309 -12.01 -11.73 -32.19
N SER A 310 -11.76 -12.92 -31.63
CA SER A 310 -12.07 -13.25 -30.25
C SER A 310 -10.89 -13.86 -29.51
N ILE A 311 -10.94 -13.76 -28.18
CA ILE A 311 -10.00 -14.41 -27.29
C ILE A 311 -10.70 -14.91 -26.03
N ASP A 312 -10.33 -16.13 -25.63
CA ASP A 312 -10.77 -16.72 -24.38
C ASP A 312 -9.76 -16.44 -23.26
N ILE A 313 -10.26 -15.89 -22.15
CA ILE A 313 -9.51 -15.69 -20.92
C ILE A 313 -10.28 -16.35 -19.78
N HIS A 314 -9.75 -17.47 -19.28
CA HIS A 314 -10.43 -18.34 -18.31
C HIS A 314 -11.83 -18.76 -18.79
N ARG A 315 -12.89 -18.21 -18.19
CA ARG A 315 -14.30 -18.54 -18.46
C ARG A 315 -15.00 -17.45 -19.28
N TYR A 316 -14.25 -16.45 -19.75
CA TYR A 316 -14.76 -15.28 -20.47
C TYR A 316 -14.28 -15.30 -21.91
N HIS A 317 -15.21 -15.07 -22.82
CA HIS A 317 -14.94 -14.93 -24.24
C HIS A 317 -15.11 -13.47 -24.61
N PHE A 318 -14.00 -12.84 -25.00
CA PHE A 318 -13.93 -11.44 -25.42
C PHE A 318 -13.99 -11.38 -26.95
N VAL A 319 -14.88 -10.54 -27.48
CA VAL A 319 -15.03 -10.31 -28.92
C VAL A 319 -14.78 -8.84 -29.20
N PHE A 320 -13.84 -8.56 -30.10
CA PHE A 320 -13.55 -7.18 -30.50
C PHE A 320 -14.47 -6.79 -31.65
N ASN A 321 -15.44 -5.92 -31.40
CA ASN A 321 -16.42 -5.49 -32.42
C ASN A 321 -15.89 -4.38 -33.32
N GLY A 322 -14.73 -3.80 -32.99
CA GLY A 322 -14.07 -2.76 -33.77
C GLY A 322 -13.95 -1.42 -33.03
N VAL A 323 -13.52 -0.40 -33.76
CA VAL A 323 -13.33 0.96 -33.24
C VAL A 323 -14.29 1.91 -33.93
N ARG A 324 -14.98 2.75 -33.16
CA ARG A 324 -15.72 3.91 -33.71
C ARG A 324 -15.02 5.20 -33.34
N ASN A 325 -15.07 6.18 -34.25
CA ASN A 325 -14.58 7.52 -33.96
C ASN A 325 -15.57 8.25 -33.05
N ILE A 326 -15.06 8.90 -32.02
CA ILE A 326 -15.82 9.66 -31.02
C ILE A 326 -15.25 11.08 -30.93
N VAL A 327 -16.14 12.07 -30.79
CA VAL A 327 -15.80 13.49 -30.65
C VAL A 327 -16.38 13.97 -29.34
N GLY A 328 -15.52 14.34 -28.40
CA GLY A 328 -15.88 14.94 -27.12
C GLY A 328 -15.83 16.47 -27.15
N PRO A 329 -16.13 17.15 -26.04
CA PRO A 329 -16.18 18.61 -25.96
C PRO A 329 -14.84 19.31 -26.28
N ASN A 330 -13.72 18.68 -25.92
CA ASN A 330 -12.36 19.22 -26.06
C ASN A 330 -11.33 18.18 -26.53
N TRP A 331 -11.80 17.05 -27.06
CA TRP A 331 -10.96 15.95 -27.53
C TRP A 331 -11.63 15.18 -28.67
N THR A 332 -10.83 14.52 -29.48
CA THR A 332 -11.28 13.56 -30.50
C THR A 332 -10.62 12.21 -30.22
N GLY A 333 -11.25 11.10 -30.58
CA GLY A 333 -10.71 9.80 -30.20
C GLY A 333 -11.32 8.62 -30.91
N GLY A 334 -10.83 7.44 -30.55
CA GLY A 334 -11.41 6.16 -30.94
C GLY A 334 -11.93 5.43 -29.71
N GLU A 335 -13.11 4.82 -29.83
CA GLU A 335 -13.68 3.92 -28.83
C GLU A 335 -13.69 2.50 -29.39
N GLY A 336 -12.94 1.61 -28.75
CA GLY A 336 -12.95 0.18 -29.00
C GLY A 336 -14.08 -0.49 -28.24
N ILE A 337 -14.93 -1.22 -28.97
CA ILE A 337 -16.09 -1.91 -28.41
C ILE A 337 -15.72 -3.39 -28.26
N ILE A 338 -15.71 -3.89 -27.02
CA ILE A 338 -15.38 -5.28 -26.72
C ILE A 338 -16.56 -5.93 -25.99
N ALA A 339 -17.21 -6.89 -26.64
CA ALA A 339 -18.29 -7.66 -26.02
C ALA A 339 -17.69 -8.81 -25.21
N VAL A 340 -18.15 -8.98 -23.97
CA VAL A 340 -17.71 -10.05 -23.07
C VAL A 340 -18.88 -10.97 -22.78
N THR A 341 -18.69 -12.25 -23.05
CA THR A 341 -19.66 -13.30 -22.73
C THR A 341 -19.05 -14.31 -21.76
N ARG A 342 -19.90 -14.94 -20.95
CA ARG A 342 -19.54 -16.03 -20.04
C ARG A 342 -20.50 -17.18 -20.25
N ASN A 343 -19.99 -18.36 -20.59
CA ASN A 343 -20.82 -19.54 -20.90
C ASN A 343 -21.94 -19.24 -21.93
N GLY A 344 -21.63 -18.45 -22.96
CA GLY A 344 -22.57 -18.06 -24.00
C GLY A 344 -23.61 -17.00 -23.62
N ARG A 345 -23.59 -16.47 -22.38
CA ARG A 345 -24.46 -15.36 -21.96
C ARG A 345 -23.70 -14.04 -21.97
N PRO A 346 -24.31 -12.92 -22.41
CA PRO A 346 -23.71 -11.59 -22.28
C PRO A 346 -23.45 -11.25 -20.81
N GLU A 347 -22.21 -10.87 -20.50
CA GLU A 347 -21.81 -10.45 -19.15
C GLU A 347 -21.60 -8.93 -19.09
N ALA A 348 -20.87 -8.37 -20.06
CA ALA A 348 -20.56 -6.95 -20.13
C ALA A 348 -20.23 -6.52 -21.57
N THR A 349 -20.30 -5.22 -21.84
CA THR A 349 -19.69 -4.61 -23.03
C THR A 349 -18.73 -3.53 -22.54
N LEU A 350 -17.47 -3.65 -22.93
CA LEU A 350 -16.37 -2.79 -22.53
C LEU A 350 -16.13 -1.75 -23.65
N TYR A 351 -16.10 -0.48 -23.26
CA TYR A 351 -15.87 0.66 -24.16
C TYR A 351 -14.53 1.30 -23.80
N ALA A 352 -13.46 0.86 -24.45
CA ALA A 352 -12.12 1.35 -24.16
C ALA A 352 -11.81 2.52 -25.09
N GLU A 353 -11.36 3.65 -24.55
CA GLU A 353 -11.17 4.85 -25.37
C GLU A 353 -9.69 5.23 -25.51
N LYS A 354 -9.42 5.93 -26.60
CA LYS A 354 -8.16 6.65 -26.79
C LYS A 354 -8.48 8.07 -27.23
N ARG A 355 -8.23 9.02 -26.33
CA ARG A 355 -8.60 10.42 -26.47
C ARG A 355 -7.37 11.26 -26.83
N PHE A 356 -7.50 12.07 -27.86
CA PHE A 356 -6.52 13.08 -28.27
C PHE A 356 -7.04 14.47 -27.89
N TYR A 357 -6.36 15.11 -26.97
CA TYR A 357 -6.68 16.46 -26.51
C TYR A 357 -5.93 17.49 -27.34
N THR A 358 -6.67 18.26 -28.15
CA THR A 358 -6.07 19.18 -29.14
C THR A 358 -5.27 20.31 -28.47
N ALA A 359 -5.74 20.83 -27.33
CA ALA A 359 -5.11 21.94 -26.62
C ALA A 359 -3.74 21.58 -26.02
N SER A 360 -3.62 20.38 -25.44
CA SER A 360 -2.38 19.89 -24.83
C SER A 360 -1.52 19.05 -25.77
N ARG A 361 -2.05 18.67 -26.95
CA ARG A 361 -1.44 17.72 -27.90
C ARG A 361 -1.04 16.39 -27.24
N MET A 362 -1.84 15.93 -26.28
CA MET A 362 -1.60 14.67 -25.57
C MET A 362 -2.63 13.62 -25.96
N MET A 363 -2.16 12.39 -26.09
CA MET A 363 -2.99 11.21 -26.25
C MET A 363 -3.10 10.50 -24.91
N MET A 364 -4.34 10.30 -24.45
CA MET A 364 -4.70 9.61 -23.21
C MET A 364 -5.48 8.34 -23.54
N THR A 365 -5.39 7.35 -22.65
CA THR A 365 -6.15 6.10 -22.75
C THR A 365 -7.21 6.11 -21.66
N GLU A 366 -8.44 5.71 -21.97
CA GLU A 366 -9.45 5.41 -20.94
C GLU A 366 -9.65 3.89 -20.94
N ALA A 367 -9.36 3.25 -19.82
CA ALA A 367 -9.59 1.82 -19.68
C ALA A 367 -11.09 1.52 -19.54
N ALA A 368 -11.54 0.48 -20.24
CA ALA A 368 -12.86 -0.07 -20.03
C ALA A 368 -12.84 -1.06 -18.87
N ILE A 369 -13.62 -0.76 -17.84
CA ILE A 369 -13.67 -1.57 -16.62
C ILE A 369 -15.12 -1.95 -16.35
N SER A 370 -15.41 -3.25 -16.37
CA SER A 370 -16.62 -3.79 -15.77
C SER A 370 -16.27 -4.34 -14.40
N GLY A 371 -16.41 -3.48 -13.40
CA GLY A 371 -16.02 -3.76 -12.03
C GLY A 371 -17.01 -4.66 -11.28
N GLY A 372 -16.49 -5.46 -10.35
CA GLY A 372 -17.28 -6.32 -9.47
C GLY A 372 -16.67 -6.45 -8.08
N LEU A 373 -17.39 -7.09 -7.15
CA LEU A 373 -16.88 -7.25 -5.79
C LEU A 373 -15.67 -8.20 -5.72
N THR A 374 -15.60 -9.19 -6.62
CA THR A 374 -14.61 -10.27 -6.60
C THR A 374 -13.67 -10.28 -7.80
N ARG A 375 -13.95 -9.48 -8.82
CA ARG A 375 -13.22 -9.46 -10.09
C ARG A 375 -13.56 -8.20 -10.88
N ASP A 376 -12.63 -7.80 -11.73
CA ASP A 376 -12.85 -6.78 -12.75
C ASP A 376 -12.59 -7.40 -14.13
N LEU A 377 -13.42 -7.05 -15.13
CA LEU A 377 -13.08 -7.24 -16.54
C LEU A 377 -12.47 -5.95 -17.04
N TYR A 378 -11.30 -6.07 -17.64
CA TYR A 378 -10.45 -4.94 -17.95
C TYR A 378 -10.03 -4.98 -19.43
N ALA A 379 -10.12 -3.85 -20.12
CA ALA A 379 -9.58 -3.71 -21.47
C ALA A 379 -9.04 -2.29 -21.71
N ALA A 380 -7.90 -2.19 -22.37
CA ALA A 380 -7.29 -0.92 -22.77
C ALA A 380 -6.77 -1.00 -24.21
N LEU A 381 -6.79 0.12 -24.92
CA LEU A 381 -6.31 0.18 -26.31
C LEU A 381 -4.80 0.47 -26.36
N GLY A 382 -4.04 -0.48 -26.90
CA GLY A 382 -2.58 -0.35 -27.12
C GLY A 382 -2.19 0.74 -28.12
N LYS A 383 -0.91 1.13 -28.14
CA LYS A 383 -0.31 1.99 -29.19
C LYS A 383 0.16 1.09 -30.34
N SER A 384 -0.30 1.37 -31.56
CA SER A 384 0.14 0.71 -32.80
C SER A 384 1.25 1.48 -33.48
#